data_AF-A0A832BD98-F1
#
_entry.id   AF-A0A832BD98-F1
#
_cell.length_a   1.000
_cell.length_b   1.000
_cell.length_c   1.000
_cell.angle_alpha   90.00
_cell.angle_beta   90.00
_cell.angle_gamma   90.00
#
_symmetry.space_group_name_H-M   'P 1'
#
loop_
_entity.id
_entity.type
_entity.pdbx_description
1 polymer ?
#
loop_
_entity_poly.entity_id
_entity_poly.type
_entity_poly.pdbx_seq_one_letter_code
_entity_poly.pdbx_strand_id
1 'polypeptide(L)'
;MTGLARAMWMGIAAVVIGGMGSTKQGGTPAYFTDDERAHVMAYWNEPGRYIVSAPKGDGPWVVRLTPAASIWFLAYNRACGAAKAPPTQQVPQASGTVPAEWEKWVTAKLEYDLARARAAADAANSLAAGRQPSPQPLPAPPPAVPQSLLQAVGNPPPFAAAVAPMSYTVTLDSGTTVSYTDQVPVPKRYAYFRYAEGVIYPGTPLRSLPKQDLEKLFTGAGLTPFEAHVMAAVSPLEGGFDAINTYDTGVVSVGFIQFACLSSGGGSLGALLLREKREAPADFERDFRRFGLDVTPDGLLVAVDPDTGAELIGQPAALKIVQDKRLTAVFQIAGAHSDTFRRMQVREAKQRFYPADDVLTFTVGGKDLSVRVGDIIRSEAGMATLFDRKVNRGTLDPLPQVMSQVMTEHSLTDPKALSAYEREIVSAMRYRRNFLADATLTQPAP
;
A
#
# COMPACT_ATOMS: atom_id res chain seq x y z
N MET A 1 35.40 -22.54 -2.34
CA MET A 1 36.11 -22.19 -1.09
C MET A 1 35.06 -21.88 -0.04
N THR A 2 34.80 -22.87 0.80
CA THR A 2 33.84 -22.87 1.91
C THR A 2 34.52 -22.34 3.17
N GLY A 3 33.95 -21.33 3.80
CA GLY A 3 34.35 -20.89 5.15
C GLY A 3 34.50 -19.38 5.29
N LEU A 4 33.93 -18.87 6.39
CA LEU A 4 34.09 -17.53 6.98
C LEU A 4 33.35 -16.35 6.33
N ALA A 5 32.14 -16.10 6.85
CA ALA A 5 31.69 -14.75 7.24
C ALA A 5 30.43 -14.85 8.13
N ARG A 6 30.60 -15.35 9.37
CA ARG A 6 29.63 -15.22 10.46
C ARG A 6 30.41 -14.88 11.73
N ALA A 7 30.55 -13.59 12.01
CA ALA A 7 30.80 -13.02 13.34
C ALA A 7 30.96 -11.51 13.19
N MET A 8 30.02 -10.73 13.73
CA MET A 8 30.27 -9.63 14.69
C MET A 8 28.96 -8.85 14.82
N TRP A 9 28.18 -9.07 15.88
CA TRP A 9 27.26 -8.11 16.52
C TRP A 9 26.74 -8.75 17.80
N MET A 10 27.41 -8.49 18.92
CA MET A 10 26.88 -8.67 20.28
C MET A 10 27.47 -7.56 21.16
N GLY A 11 26.60 -6.93 21.96
CA GLY A 11 27.05 -6.25 23.18
C GLY A 11 26.43 -4.89 23.47
N ILE A 12 25.12 -4.83 23.77
CA ILE A 12 24.62 -3.94 24.83
C ILE A 12 23.77 -4.81 25.76
N ALA A 13 24.34 -5.12 26.92
CA ALA A 13 23.64 -5.76 28.02
C ALA A 13 22.73 -4.73 28.71
N ALA A 14 21.43 -5.00 28.72
CA ALA A 14 20.48 -4.26 29.54
C ALA A 14 20.52 -4.83 30.97
N VAL A 15 20.95 -4.01 31.92
CA VAL A 15 20.81 -4.27 33.36
C VAL A 15 19.33 -4.13 33.71
N VAL A 16 18.65 -5.25 33.95
CA VAL A 16 17.29 -5.30 34.49
C VAL A 16 17.38 -5.24 36.01
N ILE A 17 17.09 -4.07 36.59
CA ILE A 17 16.82 -3.95 38.03
C ILE A 17 15.38 -4.39 38.26
N GLY A 18 15.22 -5.43 39.09
CA GLY A 18 13.95 -6.02 39.45
C GLY A 18 13.04 -5.07 40.23
N GLY A 19 11.79 -4.99 39.79
CA GLY A 19 10.65 -4.56 40.58
C GLY A 19 9.60 -5.65 40.56
N MET A 20 9.57 -6.46 41.62
CA MET A 20 8.48 -7.41 41.86
C MET A 20 7.20 -6.64 42.16
N GLY A 21 6.26 -6.70 41.22
CA GLY A 21 4.91 -6.19 41.37
C GLY A 21 4.00 -6.90 40.38
N SER A 22 3.74 -8.19 40.58
CA SER A 22 2.81 -8.98 39.77
C SER A 22 1.36 -8.56 40.07
N THR A 23 0.89 -7.51 39.40
CA THR A 23 -0.53 -7.34 39.16
C THR A 23 -0.93 -8.31 38.05
N LYS A 24 -1.80 -9.28 38.37
CA LYS A 24 -2.47 -10.11 37.37
C LYS A 24 -3.35 -9.21 36.50
N GLN A 25 -2.79 -8.64 35.43
CA GLN A 25 -3.58 -8.21 34.29
C GLN A 25 -4.25 -9.47 33.74
N GLY A 26 -5.59 -9.50 33.72
CA GLY A 26 -6.34 -10.52 33.00
C GLY A 26 -5.95 -10.44 31.54
N GLY A 27 -4.97 -11.26 31.14
CA GLY A 27 -4.45 -11.28 29.78
C GLY A 27 -5.56 -11.71 28.84
N THR A 28 -5.73 -10.95 27.76
CA THR A 28 -6.51 -11.39 26.61
C THR A 28 -6.06 -12.80 26.24
N PRO A 29 -6.98 -13.76 26.01
CA PRO A 29 -6.60 -15.11 25.60
C PRO A 29 -5.71 -15.04 24.35
N ALA A 30 -4.64 -15.84 24.33
CA ALA A 30 -3.79 -15.95 23.14
C ALA A 30 -4.61 -16.43 21.95
N TYR A 31 -4.34 -15.89 20.77
CA TYR A 31 -5.02 -16.28 19.52
C TYR A 31 -4.48 -17.61 18.98
N PHE A 32 -3.21 -17.92 19.28
CA PHE A 32 -2.56 -19.18 18.97
C PHE A 32 -2.22 -19.94 20.25
N THR A 33 -2.49 -21.24 20.23
CA THR A 33 -2.00 -22.17 21.25
C THR A 33 -0.48 -22.29 21.18
N ASP A 34 0.14 -22.75 22.27
CA ASP A 34 1.59 -22.95 22.31
C ASP A 34 2.07 -23.94 21.24
N ASP A 35 1.28 -24.99 20.98
CA ASP A 35 1.55 -25.99 19.94
C ASP A 35 1.48 -25.39 18.53
N GLU A 36 0.50 -24.52 18.25
CA GLU A 36 0.43 -23.82 16.96
C GLU A 36 1.63 -22.88 16.75
N ARG A 37 2.03 -22.14 17.79
CA ARG A 37 3.21 -21.25 17.68
C ARG A 37 4.49 -22.05 17.46
N ALA A 38 4.66 -23.16 18.18
CA ALA A 38 5.76 -24.09 17.97
C ALA A 38 5.75 -24.69 16.55
N HIS A 39 4.57 -25.05 16.03
CA HIS A 39 4.41 -25.55 14.66
C HIS A 39 4.83 -24.50 13.62
N VAL A 40 4.36 -23.25 13.75
CA VAL A 40 4.73 -22.14 12.85
C VAL A 40 6.24 -21.91 12.85
N MET A 41 6.87 -21.90 14.03
CA MET A 41 8.32 -21.78 14.13
C MET A 41 9.04 -22.95 13.45
N ALA A 42 8.63 -24.19 13.73
CA ALA A 42 9.24 -25.37 13.15
C ALA A 42 9.09 -25.38 11.63
N TYR A 43 7.91 -25.02 11.13
CA TYR A 43 7.63 -24.87 9.71
C TYR A 43 8.60 -23.87 9.08
N TRP A 44 8.66 -22.64 9.57
CA TRP A 44 9.47 -21.59 8.94
C TRP A 44 10.98 -21.74 9.10
N ASN A 45 11.43 -22.48 10.11
CA ASN A 45 12.86 -22.75 10.34
C ASN A 45 13.37 -23.99 9.60
N GLU A 46 12.51 -24.69 8.84
CA GLU A 46 12.96 -25.77 7.96
C GLU A 46 13.95 -25.23 6.91
N PRO A 47 15.12 -25.88 6.73
CA PRO A 47 16.13 -25.41 5.79
C PRO A 47 15.59 -25.20 4.37
N GLY A 48 15.94 -24.06 3.76
CA GLY A 48 15.57 -23.74 2.38
C GLY A 48 14.23 -23.01 2.21
N ARG A 49 13.41 -22.90 3.25
CA ARG A 49 12.15 -22.14 3.18
C ARG A 49 12.32 -20.64 3.16
N TYR A 50 13.36 -20.13 3.81
CA TYR A 50 13.67 -18.72 3.83
C TYR A 50 15.16 -18.50 3.61
N ILE A 51 15.49 -17.91 2.46
CA ILE A 51 16.86 -17.64 2.05
C ILE A 51 17.01 -16.13 1.90
N VAL A 52 18.02 -15.58 2.56
CA VAL A 52 18.41 -14.18 2.46
C VAL A 52 19.77 -14.11 1.77
N SER A 53 19.88 -13.32 0.71
CA SER A 53 21.10 -13.15 -0.06
C SER A 53 21.29 -11.70 -0.47
N ALA A 54 22.51 -11.34 -0.89
CA ALA A 54 22.70 -10.10 -1.62
C ALA A 54 21.93 -10.16 -2.97
N PRO A 55 21.42 -9.02 -3.48
CA PRO A 55 20.85 -8.94 -4.81
C PRO A 55 21.93 -9.17 -5.87
N LYS A 56 21.51 -9.67 -7.04
CA LYS A 56 22.39 -9.83 -8.20
C LYS A 56 22.69 -8.46 -8.81
N GLY A 57 23.95 -8.16 -9.16
CA GLY A 57 24.33 -6.92 -9.84
C GLY A 57 25.80 -6.51 -9.64
N ASP A 58 26.16 -5.31 -10.11
CA ASP A 58 27.52 -4.74 -10.12
C ASP A 58 28.05 -4.34 -8.71
N GLY A 59 27.30 -4.66 -7.66
CA GLY A 59 27.67 -4.42 -6.28
C GLY A 59 26.43 -4.38 -5.37
N PRO A 60 26.60 -4.69 -4.07
CA PRO A 60 25.47 -4.73 -3.13
C PRO A 60 24.94 -3.34 -2.78
N TRP A 61 25.74 -2.27 -2.92
CA TRP A 61 25.34 -0.92 -2.51
C TRP A 61 24.70 -0.13 -3.65
N VAL A 62 23.57 0.52 -3.36
CA VAL A 62 22.82 1.36 -4.30
C VAL A 62 22.34 2.65 -3.62
N VAL A 63 21.98 3.64 -4.42
CA VAL A 63 21.37 4.88 -3.94
C VAL A 63 19.85 4.70 -3.79
N ARG A 64 19.31 5.08 -2.63
CA ARG A 64 17.87 5.13 -2.38
C ARG A 64 17.46 6.40 -1.65
N LEU A 65 16.21 6.80 -1.86
CA LEU A 65 15.55 7.80 -1.03
C LEU A 65 15.40 7.25 0.40
N THR A 66 15.50 8.08 1.43
CA THR A 66 15.30 7.62 2.82
C THR A 66 13.83 7.74 3.24
N PRO A 67 13.31 6.87 4.13
CA PRO A 67 11.96 7.06 4.69
C PRO A 67 11.77 8.41 5.38
N ALA A 68 12.80 8.89 6.09
CA ALA A 68 12.77 10.20 6.73
C ALA A 68 12.58 11.33 5.71
N ALA A 69 13.24 11.25 4.55
CA ALA A 69 13.05 12.19 3.45
C ALA A 69 11.60 12.21 2.96
N SER A 70 11.00 11.03 2.76
CA SER A 70 9.62 10.93 2.31
C SER A 70 8.62 11.51 3.31
N ILE A 71 8.85 11.34 4.61
CA ILE A 71 8.05 11.99 5.65
C ILE A 71 8.19 13.52 5.56
N TRP A 72 9.42 14.01 5.39
CA TRP A 72 9.67 15.45 5.22
C TRP A 72 9.03 16.00 3.93
N PHE A 73 9.10 15.27 2.80
CA PHE A 73 8.44 15.67 1.55
C PHE A 73 6.91 15.70 1.67
N LEU A 74 6.31 14.83 2.48
CA LEU A 74 4.87 14.94 2.75
C LEU A 74 4.53 16.23 3.51
N ALA A 75 5.34 16.60 4.51
CA ALA A 75 5.17 17.86 5.23
C ALA A 75 5.40 19.08 4.30
N TYR A 76 6.42 19.02 3.44
CA TYR A 76 6.66 20.02 2.39
C TYR A 76 5.45 20.17 1.46
N ASN A 77 4.93 19.08 0.90
CA ASN A 77 3.75 19.11 0.03
C ASN A 77 2.53 19.70 0.74
N ARG A 78 2.34 19.41 2.03
CA ARG A 78 1.25 20.03 2.84
C ARG A 78 1.45 21.53 2.99
N ALA A 79 2.65 21.98 3.31
CA ALA A 79 2.97 23.41 3.42
C ALA A 79 2.77 24.15 2.09
N CYS A 80 2.97 23.48 0.96
CA CYS A 80 2.72 24.01 -0.38
C CYS A 80 1.22 23.97 -0.80
N GLY A 81 0.31 23.44 0.02
CA GLY A 81 -1.10 23.26 -0.36
C GLY A 81 -1.36 22.08 -1.32
N ALA A 82 -0.37 21.23 -1.55
CA ALA A 82 -0.37 20.13 -2.51
C ALA A 82 -0.85 18.78 -1.92
N ALA A 83 -1.43 18.77 -0.71
CA ALA A 83 -1.72 17.54 0.05
C ALA A 83 -2.75 16.57 -0.59
N LYS A 84 -3.42 16.96 -1.69
CA LYS A 84 -4.56 16.21 -2.27
C LYS A 84 -4.32 15.58 -3.65
N ALA A 85 -3.14 15.75 -4.27
CA ALA A 85 -2.86 15.16 -5.58
C ALA A 85 -2.78 13.60 -5.51
N PRO A 86 -3.06 12.88 -6.62
CA PRO A 86 -2.91 11.42 -6.67
C PRO A 86 -1.48 10.99 -6.34
N PRO A 87 -1.26 9.87 -5.63
CA PRO A 87 0.09 9.39 -5.27
C PRO A 87 0.99 9.10 -6.48
N THR A 88 0.39 8.81 -7.63
CA THR A 88 1.07 8.49 -8.90
C THR A 88 1.38 9.71 -9.76
N GLN A 89 0.79 10.86 -9.44
CA GLN A 89 1.09 12.11 -10.13
C GLN A 89 2.08 12.89 -9.27
N GLN A 90 3.21 13.27 -9.86
CA GLN A 90 3.97 14.38 -9.30
C GLN A 90 3.01 15.55 -9.23
N VAL A 91 2.81 16.10 -8.03
CA VAL A 91 1.95 17.26 -7.86
C VAL A 91 2.46 18.31 -8.85
N PRO A 92 1.64 18.78 -9.81
CA PRO A 92 1.99 19.99 -10.53
C PRO A 92 2.37 21.05 -9.49
N GLN A 93 3.39 21.87 -9.77
CA GLN A 93 3.74 23.01 -8.92
C GLN A 93 2.45 23.63 -8.40
N ALA A 94 2.27 23.57 -7.08
CA ALA A 94 0.98 23.86 -6.47
C ALA A 94 0.46 25.19 -7.01
N SER A 95 -0.86 25.29 -7.21
CA SER A 95 -1.53 26.54 -7.57
C SER A 95 -1.47 27.60 -6.45
N GLY A 96 -0.84 27.29 -5.31
CA GLY A 96 -0.43 28.25 -4.30
C GLY A 96 1.01 28.72 -4.53
N THR A 97 1.31 29.95 -4.16
CA THR A 97 2.65 30.56 -4.25
C THR A 97 3.64 29.83 -3.34
N VAL A 98 4.15 28.66 -3.76
CA VAL A 98 5.35 28.07 -3.16
C VAL A 98 6.47 29.10 -3.36
N PRO A 99 7.12 29.58 -2.28
CA PRO A 99 8.23 30.50 -2.45
C PRO A 99 9.28 29.86 -3.37
N ALA A 100 9.64 30.52 -4.48
CA ALA A 100 10.56 29.96 -5.46
C ALA A 100 11.92 29.56 -4.84
N GLU A 101 12.30 30.24 -3.76
CA GLU A 101 13.45 29.91 -2.92
C GLU A 101 13.37 28.53 -2.26
N TRP A 102 12.18 28.06 -1.85
CA TRP A 102 12.00 26.73 -1.26
C TRP A 102 12.29 25.66 -2.30
N GLU A 103 11.67 25.76 -3.47
CA GLU A 103 11.82 24.77 -4.54
C GLU A 103 13.26 24.70 -5.06
N LYS A 104 13.91 25.85 -5.20
CA LYS A 104 15.34 25.94 -5.53
C LYS A 104 16.20 25.25 -4.48
N TRP A 105 15.95 25.51 -3.20
CA TRP A 105 16.71 24.91 -2.10
C TRP A 105 16.51 23.39 -2.02
N VAL A 106 15.25 22.91 -2.11
CA VAL A 106 14.90 21.48 -2.05
C VAL A 106 15.54 20.72 -3.21
N THR A 107 15.56 21.31 -4.41
CA THR A 107 16.24 20.74 -5.59
C THR A 107 17.74 20.59 -5.35
N ALA A 108 18.41 21.67 -4.93
CA ALA A 108 19.85 21.65 -4.66
C ALA A 108 20.22 20.65 -3.55
N LYS A 109 19.42 20.59 -2.47
CA LYS A 109 19.62 19.61 -1.38
C LYS A 109 19.48 18.18 -1.86
N LEU A 110 18.46 17.89 -2.68
CA LEU A 110 18.23 16.55 -3.23
C LEU A 110 19.35 16.10 -4.15
N GLU A 111 19.80 16.97 -5.06
CA GLU A 111 20.91 16.67 -5.96
C GLU A 111 22.20 16.42 -5.19
N TYR A 112 22.49 17.26 -4.19
CA TYR A 112 23.65 17.10 -3.32
C TYR A 112 23.64 15.77 -2.55
N ASP A 113 22.52 15.43 -1.90
CA ASP A 113 22.41 14.18 -1.15
C ASP A 113 22.46 12.95 -2.06
N LEU A 114 21.88 13.00 -3.26
CA LEU A 114 21.96 11.93 -4.24
C LEU A 114 23.40 11.71 -4.71
N ALA A 115 24.14 12.79 -4.98
CA ALA A 115 25.55 12.70 -5.37
C ALA A 115 26.42 12.15 -4.23
N ARG A 116 26.19 12.59 -2.99
CA ARG A 116 26.90 12.06 -1.81
C ARG A 116 26.59 10.58 -1.59
N ALA A 117 25.33 10.18 -1.69
CA ALA A 117 24.92 8.79 -1.59
C ALA A 117 25.53 7.94 -2.71
N ARG A 118 25.61 8.47 -3.94
CA ARG A 118 26.26 7.80 -5.08
C ARG A 118 27.74 7.55 -4.80
N ALA A 119 28.48 8.59 -4.42
CA ALA A 119 29.90 8.47 -4.08
C ALA A 119 30.14 7.43 -2.97
N ALA A 120 29.28 7.39 -1.94
CA ALA A 120 29.36 6.40 -0.88
C ALA A 120 29.08 4.97 -1.37
N ALA A 121 28.05 4.78 -2.21
CA ALA A 121 27.73 3.47 -2.79
C ALA A 121 28.85 2.96 -3.70
N ASP A 122 29.40 3.81 -4.56
CA ASP A 122 30.47 3.45 -5.49
C ASP A 122 31.77 3.12 -4.75
N ALA A 123 32.08 3.86 -3.67
CA ALA A 123 33.21 3.54 -2.79
C ALA A 123 33.03 2.18 -2.10
N ALA A 124 31.84 1.93 -1.54
CA ALA A 124 31.55 0.66 -0.87
C ALA A 124 31.58 -0.54 -1.84
N ASN A 125 31.06 -0.37 -3.06
CA ASN A 125 31.14 -1.40 -4.11
C ASN A 125 32.57 -1.62 -4.61
N SER A 126 33.40 -0.58 -4.67
CA SER A 126 34.82 -0.71 -5.01
C SER A 126 35.54 -1.56 -3.97
N LEU A 127 35.34 -1.26 -2.68
CA LEU A 127 35.92 -2.02 -1.58
C LEU A 127 35.46 -3.48 -1.56
N ALA A 128 34.15 -3.73 -1.76
CA ALA A 128 33.60 -5.08 -1.84
C ALA A 128 34.19 -5.90 -3.00
N ALA A 129 34.61 -5.23 -4.08
CA ALA A 129 35.30 -5.83 -5.21
C ALA A 129 36.83 -5.89 -5.06
N GLY A 130 37.40 -5.53 -3.89
CA GLY A 130 38.85 -5.49 -3.67
C GLY A 130 39.57 -4.37 -4.44
N ARG A 131 38.84 -3.34 -4.88
CA ARG A 131 39.37 -2.18 -5.61
C ARG A 131 39.47 -0.96 -4.70
N GLN A 132 40.43 -0.08 -4.97
CA GLN A 132 40.54 1.20 -4.28
C GLN A 132 39.44 2.16 -4.75
N PRO A 133 38.68 2.79 -3.83
CA PRO A 133 37.69 3.81 -4.19
C PRO A 133 38.34 5.01 -4.90
N SER A 134 37.75 5.43 -6.03
CA SER A 134 38.11 6.70 -6.66
C SER A 134 37.26 7.84 -6.08
N PRO A 135 37.85 8.97 -5.68
CA PRO A 135 37.10 10.13 -5.24
C PRO A 135 36.17 10.62 -6.36
N GLN A 136 34.89 10.78 -6.03
CA GLN A 136 33.90 11.36 -6.95
C GLN A 136 33.73 12.85 -6.60
N PRO A 137 33.77 13.76 -7.58
CA PRO A 137 33.49 15.17 -7.34
C PRO A 137 32.03 15.31 -6.88
N LEU A 138 31.83 16.01 -5.76
CA LEU A 138 30.50 16.35 -5.26
C LEU A 138 30.05 17.71 -5.79
N PRO A 139 28.76 17.91 -6.07
CA PRO A 139 28.23 19.25 -6.31
C PRO A 139 28.44 20.13 -5.07
N ALA A 140 28.37 21.45 -5.25
CA ALA A 140 28.44 22.38 -4.14
C ALA A 140 27.34 22.06 -3.11
N PRO A 141 27.64 22.16 -1.80
CA PRO A 141 26.62 21.99 -0.78
C PRO A 141 25.49 23.02 -0.99
N PRO A 142 24.24 22.66 -0.68
CA PRO A 142 23.14 23.59 -0.77
C PRO A 142 23.38 24.77 0.20
N PRO A 143 22.85 25.97 -0.09
CA PRO A 143 22.92 27.09 0.84
C PRO A 143 22.15 26.77 2.14
N ALA A 144 22.22 27.66 3.13
CA ALA A 144 21.43 27.53 4.35
C ALA A 144 19.93 27.38 4.01
N VAL A 145 19.23 26.55 4.79
CA VAL A 145 17.79 26.34 4.62
C VAL A 145 17.05 27.68 4.81
N PRO A 146 16.14 28.08 3.90
CA PRO A 146 15.33 29.27 4.11
C PRO A 146 14.58 29.18 5.45
N GLN A 147 14.64 30.25 6.26
CA GLN A 147 14.04 30.24 7.59
C GLN A 147 12.52 29.98 7.54
N SER A 148 11.86 30.49 6.50
CA SER A 148 10.44 30.25 6.22
C SER A 148 10.14 28.77 5.98
N LEU A 149 11.00 28.06 5.22
CA LEU A 149 10.87 26.62 4.98
C LEU A 149 11.10 25.81 6.27
N LEU A 150 12.14 26.18 7.02
CA LEU A 150 12.46 25.53 8.29
C LEU A 150 11.32 25.67 9.30
N GLN A 151 10.71 26.85 9.40
CA GLN A 151 9.54 27.08 10.27
C GLN A 151 8.31 26.30 9.82
N ALA A 152 8.09 26.15 8.52
CA ALA A 152 6.91 25.48 7.97
C ALA A 152 7.00 23.94 8.01
N VAL A 153 8.19 23.37 7.77
CA VAL A 153 8.37 21.93 7.52
C VAL A 153 9.30 21.26 8.54
N GLY A 154 10.14 22.03 9.22
CA GLY A 154 11.15 21.53 10.15
C GLY A 154 12.47 21.14 9.45
N ASN A 155 13.41 20.63 10.24
CA ASN A 155 14.76 20.31 9.77
C ASN A 155 14.75 19.21 8.69
N PRO A 156 15.41 19.44 7.54
CA PRO A 156 15.47 18.46 6.46
C PRO A 156 16.45 17.32 6.79
N PRO A 157 16.04 16.04 6.68
CA PRO A 157 16.95 14.91 6.85
C PRO A 157 17.87 14.73 5.62
N PRO A 158 18.78 13.75 5.63
CA PRO A 158 19.38 13.24 4.40
C PRO A 158 18.28 12.70 3.47
N PHE A 159 18.18 13.24 2.26
CA PHE A 159 17.17 12.84 1.29
C PHE A 159 17.48 11.48 0.66
N ALA A 160 18.76 11.16 0.47
CA ALA A 160 19.20 9.89 -0.06
C ALA A 160 20.35 9.28 0.75
N ALA A 161 20.48 7.97 0.68
CA ALA A 161 21.54 7.20 1.32
C ALA A 161 22.07 6.10 0.39
N ALA A 162 23.33 5.71 0.60
CA ALA A 162 23.86 4.44 0.11
C ALA A 162 23.33 3.33 1.01
N VAL A 163 22.63 2.36 0.44
CA VAL A 163 22.06 1.23 1.17
C VAL A 163 22.45 -0.07 0.46
N ALA A 164 22.50 -1.17 1.20
CA ALA A 164 22.67 -2.51 0.66
C ALA A 164 21.34 -3.26 0.75
N PRO A 165 20.53 -3.30 -0.34
CA PRO A 165 19.30 -4.06 -0.34
C PRO A 165 19.59 -5.54 -0.15
N MET A 166 18.62 -6.26 0.39
CA MET A 166 18.67 -7.70 0.52
C MET A 166 17.62 -8.35 -0.38
N SER A 167 17.99 -9.47 -0.98
CA SER A 167 17.07 -10.35 -1.69
C SER A 167 16.61 -11.47 -0.79
N TYR A 168 15.32 -11.76 -0.86
CA TYR A 168 14.65 -12.75 -0.04
C TYR A 168 13.99 -13.75 -0.96
N THR A 169 14.12 -15.04 -0.66
CA THR A 169 13.40 -16.11 -1.34
C THR A 169 12.64 -16.91 -0.29
N VAL A 170 11.33 -17.04 -0.49
CA VAL A 170 10.43 -17.77 0.41
C VAL A 170 9.80 -18.93 -0.35
N THR A 171 9.85 -20.12 0.23
CA THR A 171 9.31 -21.35 -0.36
C THR A 171 8.28 -21.96 0.58
N LEU A 172 7.06 -22.20 0.08
CA LEU A 172 5.99 -22.87 0.82
C LEU A 172 5.98 -24.38 0.54
N ASP A 173 5.22 -25.13 1.33
CA ASP A 173 5.02 -26.58 1.21
C ASP A 173 4.54 -27.04 -0.17
N SER A 174 3.81 -26.20 -0.91
CA SER A 174 3.42 -26.46 -2.30
C SER A 174 4.60 -26.50 -3.29
N GLY A 175 5.81 -26.13 -2.85
CA GLY A 175 6.95 -25.86 -3.72
C GLY A 175 6.88 -24.50 -4.42
N THR A 176 5.83 -23.70 -4.17
CA THR A 176 5.74 -22.34 -4.69
C THR A 176 6.82 -21.48 -4.05
N THR A 177 7.60 -20.80 -4.89
CA THR A 177 8.65 -19.88 -4.47
C THR A 177 8.30 -18.46 -4.89
N VAL A 178 8.44 -17.51 -3.97
CA VAL A 178 8.34 -16.07 -4.23
C VAL A 178 9.64 -15.39 -3.82
N SER A 179 9.98 -14.31 -4.51
CA SER A 179 11.19 -13.54 -4.24
C SER A 179 10.91 -12.06 -4.10
N TYR A 180 11.63 -11.43 -3.18
CA TYR A 180 11.54 -10.01 -2.90
C TYR A 180 12.90 -9.36 -2.87
N THR A 181 12.93 -8.05 -3.09
CA THR A 181 14.07 -7.20 -2.73
C THR A 181 13.51 -6.04 -1.92
N ASP A 182 14.11 -5.77 -0.76
CA ASP A 182 13.75 -4.60 0.04
C ASP A 182 14.32 -3.31 -0.57
N GLN A 183 14.17 -2.18 0.12
CA GLN A 183 14.68 -0.88 -0.32
C GLN A 183 14.11 -0.51 -1.70
N VAL A 184 12.78 -0.58 -1.83
CA VAL A 184 12.06 -0.35 -3.09
C VAL A 184 12.51 0.96 -3.75
N PRO A 185 12.89 0.94 -5.05
CA PRO A 185 13.23 2.15 -5.77
C PRO A 185 11.96 2.99 -6.00
N VAL A 186 11.84 4.11 -5.27
CA VAL A 186 10.71 5.04 -5.40
C VAL A 186 11.10 6.28 -6.21
N PRO A 187 10.13 7.01 -6.80
CA PRO A 187 10.39 8.27 -7.49
C PRO A 187 11.14 9.29 -6.62
N LYS A 188 11.85 10.21 -7.27
CA LYS A 188 12.43 11.38 -6.58
C LYS A 188 11.31 12.14 -5.86
N ARG A 189 11.55 12.52 -4.61
CA ARG A 189 10.58 13.22 -3.73
C ARG A 189 9.28 12.47 -3.43
N TYR A 190 9.29 11.14 -3.55
CA TYR A 190 8.12 10.35 -3.20
C TYR A 190 7.75 10.54 -1.72
N ALA A 191 6.53 11.00 -1.44
CA ALA A 191 6.11 11.43 -0.11
C ALA A 191 5.58 10.29 0.78
N TYR A 192 5.46 9.08 0.24
CA TYR A 192 4.73 7.99 0.90
C TYR A 192 5.60 6.81 1.31
N PHE A 193 6.91 6.77 1.00
CA PHE A 193 7.80 5.71 1.48
C PHE A 193 8.00 5.80 2.99
N ARG A 194 7.84 4.67 3.69
CA ARG A 194 7.85 4.56 5.16
C ARG A 194 8.74 3.45 5.68
N TYR A 195 8.82 2.32 4.97
CA TYR A 195 9.49 1.13 5.47
C TYR A 195 10.55 0.66 4.47
N ALA A 196 11.82 0.78 4.87
CA ALA A 196 12.96 0.42 4.03
C ALA A 196 13.04 -1.08 3.79
N GLU A 197 12.56 -1.86 4.75
CA GLU A 197 12.42 -3.31 4.69
C GLU A 197 11.24 -3.71 3.80
N GLY A 198 10.27 -2.81 3.56
CA GLY A 198 9.09 -3.09 2.77
C GLY A 198 9.40 -3.52 1.33
N VAL A 199 8.47 -4.25 0.73
CA VAL A 199 8.60 -4.85 -0.60
C VAL A 199 7.40 -4.51 -1.47
N ILE A 200 7.53 -4.73 -2.77
CA ILE A 200 6.46 -4.57 -3.74
C ILE A 200 6.41 -5.77 -4.67
N TYR A 201 5.19 -6.22 -4.96
CA TYR A 201 4.90 -7.13 -6.05
C TYR A 201 3.60 -6.67 -6.72
N PRO A 202 3.59 -6.28 -8.01
CA PRO A 202 2.41 -5.69 -8.65
C PRO A 202 1.25 -6.68 -8.86
N GLY A 203 1.50 -7.97 -8.65
CA GLY A 203 0.53 -9.02 -8.92
C GLY A 203 0.43 -9.39 -10.41
N THR A 204 -0.21 -10.52 -10.66
CA THR A 204 -0.65 -10.95 -11.99
C THR A 204 -1.82 -10.06 -12.43
N PRO A 205 -1.69 -9.26 -13.50
CA PRO A 205 -2.76 -8.39 -13.95
C PRO A 205 -4.05 -9.18 -14.22
N LEU A 206 -5.20 -8.69 -13.77
CA LEU A 206 -6.48 -9.39 -13.98
C LEU A 206 -6.76 -9.63 -15.47
N ARG A 207 -6.36 -8.71 -16.34
CA ARG A 207 -6.48 -8.84 -17.80
C ARG A 207 -5.66 -9.97 -18.43
N SER A 208 -4.65 -10.50 -17.72
CA SER A 208 -3.87 -11.65 -18.20
C SER A 208 -4.40 -12.98 -17.70
N LEU A 209 -5.38 -12.98 -16.77
CA LEU A 209 -6.06 -14.20 -16.37
C LEU A 209 -6.96 -14.70 -17.51
N PRO A 210 -7.14 -16.03 -17.67
CA PRO A 210 -8.11 -16.55 -18.62
C PRO A 210 -9.50 -15.98 -18.36
N LYS A 211 -10.16 -15.48 -19.41
CA LYS A 211 -11.46 -14.80 -19.29
C LYS A 211 -12.49 -15.66 -18.55
N GLN A 212 -12.54 -16.95 -18.86
CA GLN A 212 -13.45 -17.90 -18.22
C GLN A 212 -13.19 -18.04 -16.72
N ASP A 213 -11.93 -17.99 -16.28
CA ASP A 213 -11.58 -18.09 -14.87
C ASP A 213 -11.97 -16.83 -14.11
N LEU A 214 -11.74 -15.67 -14.73
CA LEU A 214 -12.15 -14.38 -14.16
C LEU A 214 -13.69 -14.27 -14.07
N GLU A 215 -14.41 -14.71 -15.10
CA GLU A 215 -15.88 -14.79 -15.10
C GLU A 215 -16.39 -15.71 -13.97
N LYS A 216 -15.84 -16.94 -13.86
CA LYS A 216 -16.19 -17.86 -12.77
C LYS A 216 -15.94 -17.27 -11.40
N LEU A 217 -14.82 -16.58 -11.23
CA LEU A 217 -14.43 -15.94 -9.98
C LEU A 217 -15.40 -14.82 -9.60
N PHE A 218 -15.75 -13.94 -10.55
CA PHE A 218 -16.70 -12.85 -10.33
C PHE A 218 -18.12 -13.35 -10.08
N THR A 219 -18.61 -14.32 -10.86
CA THR A 219 -19.91 -14.94 -10.62
C THR A 219 -19.95 -15.65 -9.26
N GLY A 220 -18.89 -16.40 -8.91
CA GLY A 220 -18.78 -17.06 -7.60
C GLY A 220 -18.69 -16.08 -6.42
N ALA A 221 -18.23 -14.86 -6.67
CA ALA A 221 -18.25 -13.77 -5.69
C ALA A 221 -19.62 -13.06 -5.60
N GLY A 222 -20.58 -13.37 -6.48
CA GLY A 222 -21.90 -12.74 -6.49
C GLY A 222 -21.96 -11.39 -7.20
N LEU A 223 -21.06 -11.16 -8.16
CA LEU A 223 -21.14 -10.01 -9.06
C LEU A 223 -22.11 -10.26 -10.20
N THR A 224 -22.86 -9.23 -10.56
CA THR A 224 -23.56 -9.13 -11.85
C THR A 224 -22.56 -8.88 -12.99
N PRO A 225 -22.93 -9.12 -14.26
CA PRO A 225 -22.06 -8.80 -15.40
C PRO A 225 -21.64 -7.33 -15.43
N PHE A 226 -22.54 -6.41 -15.09
CA PHE A 226 -22.27 -4.97 -15.02
C PHE A 226 -21.17 -4.67 -13.98
N GLU A 227 -21.33 -5.19 -12.76
CA GLU A 227 -20.34 -4.97 -11.69
C GLU A 227 -18.99 -5.61 -12.03
N ALA A 228 -19.00 -6.79 -12.65
CA ALA A 228 -17.81 -7.49 -13.10
C ALA A 228 -17.03 -6.68 -14.14
N HIS A 229 -17.71 -6.07 -15.12
CA HIS A 229 -17.07 -5.18 -16.09
C HIS A 229 -16.48 -3.93 -15.46
N VAL A 230 -17.22 -3.29 -14.53
CA VAL A 230 -16.73 -2.12 -13.79
C VAL A 230 -15.45 -2.45 -13.01
N MET A 231 -15.45 -3.55 -12.24
CA MET A 231 -14.28 -3.95 -11.46
C MET A 231 -13.09 -4.35 -12.34
N ALA A 232 -13.35 -5.07 -13.44
CA ALA A 232 -12.31 -5.42 -14.40
C ALA A 232 -11.68 -4.17 -15.04
N ALA A 233 -12.45 -3.13 -15.32
CA ALA A 233 -11.96 -1.88 -15.92
C ALA A 233 -11.05 -1.06 -14.98
N VAL A 234 -11.32 -1.10 -13.66
CA VAL A 234 -10.53 -0.39 -12.65
C VAL A 234 -9.27 -1.18 -12.26
N SER A 235 -9.31 -2.51 -12.28
CA SER A 235 -8.19 -3.37 -11.87
C SER A 235 -6.80 -3.03 -12.45
N PRO A 236 -6.63 -2.59 -13.72
CA PRO A 236 -5.30 -2.28 -14.26
C PRO A 236 -4.61 -1.09 -13.57
N LEU A 237 -5.35 -0.31 -12.78
CA LEU A 237 -4.85 0.85 -12.05
C LEU A 237 -4.28 0.52 -10.67
N GLU A 238 -4.58 -0.67 -10.13
CA GLU A 238 -4.28 -1.04 -8.73
C GLU A 238 -3.31 -2.23 -8.64
N GLY A 239 -3.68 -3.39 -9.18
CA GLY A 239 -2.85 -4.61 -9.13
C GLY A 239 -3.60 -5.92 -9.39
N GLY A 240 -2.88 -7.03 -9.24
CA GLY A 240 -3.43 -8.39 -9.25
C GLY A 240 -3.99 -8.86 -7.89
N PHE A 241 -4.69 -9.99 -7.85
CA PHE A 241 -5.18 -10.59 -6.59
C PHE A 241 -4.06 -10.97 -5.60
N ASP A 242 -2.87 -11.21 -6.14
CA ASP A 242 -1.61 -11.54 -5.48
C ASP A 242 -0.69 -10.32 -5.29
N ALA A 243 -1.16 -9.11 -5.61
CA ALA A 243 -0.37 -7.90 -5.44
C ALA A 243 -0.06 -7.63 -3.96
N ILE A 244 1.14 -7.11 -3.69
CA ILE A 244 1.66 -6.77 -2.37
C ILE A 244 2.36 -5.42 -2.43
N ASN A 245 2.13 -4.59 -1.41
CA ASN A 245 2.91 -3.40 -1.12
C ASN A 245 3.05 -3.24 0.39
N THR A 246 4.29 -3.25 0.90
CA THR A 246 4.58 -3.11 2.34
C THR A 246 5.56 -1.97 2.65
N TYR A 247 5.84 -1.08 1.69
CA TYR A 247 6.86 -0.04 1.84
C TYR A 247 6.30 1.36 2.13
N ASP A 248 4.99 1.57 1.94
CA ASP A 248 4.37 2.90 1.99
C ASP A 248 3.40 3.10 3.19
N THR A 249 2.58 4.16 3.12
CA THR A 249 1.62 4.52 4.18
C THR A 249 0.50 3.50 4.42
N GLY A 250 0.30 2.54 3.52
CA GLY A 250 -0.62 1.42 3.72
C GLY A 250 -0.15 0.40 4.76
N VAL A 251 1.16 0.43 5.10
CA VAL A 251 1.86 -0.52 5.97
C VAL A 251 1.92 -1.93 5.38
N VAL A 252 0.77 -2.58 5.25
CA VAL A 252 0.60 -3.83 4.50
C VAL A 252 -0.63 -3.68 3.62
N SER A 253 -0.42 -3.71 2.31
CA SER A 253 -1.46 -3.63 1.29
C SER A 253 -1.43 -4.87 0.40
N VAL A 254 -2.59 -5.50 0.19
CA VAL A 254 -2.72 -6.77 -0.53
C VAL A 254 -3.84 -6.70 -1.57
N GLY A 255 -3.66 -7.36 -2.70
CA GLY A 255 -4.72 -7.69 -3.62
C GLY A 255 -5.09 -6.61 -4.65
N PHE A 256 -6.13 -6.92 -5.42
CA PHE A 256 -6.41 -6.23 -6.69
C PHE A 256 -6.94 -4.80 -6.55
N ILE A 257 -7.27 -4.36 -5.33
CA ILE A 257 -7.56 -2.96 -4.98
C ILE A 257 -6.71 -2.45 -3.81
N GLN A 258 -5.63 -3.16 -3.48
CA GLN A 258 -4.69 -2.80 -2.40
C GLN A 258 -5.38 -2.64 -1.02
N PHE A 259 -6.06 -3.68 -0.55
CA PHE A 259 -6.61 -3.76 0.80
C PHE A 259 -5.50 -3.52 1.82
N ALA A 260 -5.60 -2.43 2.60
CA ALA A 260 -4.51 -1.95 3.44
C ALA A 260 -4.85 -2.07 4.92
N CYS A 261 -3.85 -2.40 5.75
CA CYS A 261 -4.03 -2.45 7.19
C CYS A 261 -3.89 -1.11 7.90
N LEU A 262 -3.24 -0.15 7.25
CA LEU A 262 -2.89 1.16 7.80
C LEU A 262 -2.08 1.03 9.11
N SER A 263 -1.82 2.15 9.77
CA SER A 263 -0.95 2.20 10.96
C SER A 263 -1.50 1.50 12.19
N SER A 264 -2.82 1.27 12.29
CA SER A 264 -3.40 0.50 13.39
C SER A 264 -3.17 -1.01 13.27
N GLY A 265 -2.73 -1.49 12.10
CA GLY A 265 -2.67 -2.91 11.78
C GLY A 265 -4.06 -3.54 11.67
N GLY A 266 -5.04 -2.79 11.17
CA GLY A 266 -6.43 -3.21 10.99
C GLY A 266 -6.94 -2.96 9.57
N GLY A 267 -7.86 -2.01 9.37
CA GLY A 267 -8.21 -1.49 8.05
C GLY A 267 -9.04 -2.42 7.15
N SER A 268 -8.97 -2.19 5.83
CA SER A 268 -9.70 -3.00 4.85
C SER A 268 -9.08 -4.39 4.67
N LEU A 269 -7.77 -4.53 4.93
CA LEU A 269 -7.11 -5.84 4.96
C LEU A 269 -7.62 -6.70 6.12
N GLY A 270 -7.71 -6.13 7.33
CA GLY A 270 -8.25 -6.84 8.49
C GLY A 270 -9.70 -7.28 8.28
N ALA A 271 -10.53 -6.44 7.65
CA ALA A 271 -11.90 -6.79 7.31
C ALA A 271 -12.00 -7.94 6.30
N LEU A 272 -11.13 -7.94 5.27
CA LEU A 272 -11.02 -9.01 4.30
C LEU A 272 -10.66 -10.35 4.97
N LEU A 273 -9.64 -10.37 5.82
CA LEU A 273 -9.25 -11.59 6.55
C LEU A 273 -10.36 -12.07 7.49
N LEU A 274 -11.01 -11.14 8.20
CA LEU A 274 -12.11 -11.48 9.10
C LEU A 274 -13.31 -12.06 8.36
N ARG A 275 -13.59 -11.57 7.14
CA ARG A 275 -14.62 -12.14 6.27
C ARG A 275 -14.30 -13.59 5.94
N GLU A 276 -13.10 -13.86 5.43
CA GLU A 276 -12.73 -15.22 5.07
C GLU A 276 -12.74 -16.16 6.27
N LYS A 277 -12.21 -15.73 7.42
CA LYS A 277 -12.25 -16.49 8.67
C LYS A 277 -13.67 -16.87 9.09
N ARG A 278 -14.66 -16.00 8.84
CA ARG A 278 -16.07 -16.23 9.19
C ARG A 278 -16.80 -17.07 8.15
N GLU A 279 -16.61 -16.79 6.87
CA GLU A 279 -17.35 -17.42 5.78
C GLU A 279 -16.73 -18.75 5.31
N ALA A 280 -15.42 -18.91 5.50
CA ALA A 280 -14.64 -20.05 5.01
C ALA A 280 -13.46 -20.38 5.98
N PRO A 281 -13.75 -20.77 7.24
CA PRO A 281 -12.71 -20.96 8.26
C PRO A 281 -11.66 -22.02 7.90
N ALA A 282 -12.03 -23.07 7.16
CA ALA A 282 -11.08 -24.09 6.71
C ALA A 282 -10.12 -23.56 5.62
N ASP A 283 -10.59 -22.69 4.73
CA ASP A 283 -9.75 -22.00 3.76
C ASP A 283 -8.83 -20.98 4.47
N PHE A 284 -9.36 -20.23 5.43
CA PHE A 284 -8.56 -19.31 6.24
C PHE A 284 -7.46 -20.04 7.03
N GLU A 285 -7.76 -21.22 7.57
CA GLU A 285 -6.79 -22.07 8.25
C GLU A 285 -5.63 -22.44 7.31
N ARG A 286 -5.98 -22.94 6.11
CA ARG A 286 -5.03 -23.35 5.08
C ARG A 286 -4.22 -22.17 4.54
N ASP A 287 -4.85 -21.03 4.32
CA ASP A 287 -4.26 -19.91 3.60
C ASP A 287 -3.46 -18.99 4.53
N PHE A 288 -3.83 -18.88 5.82
CA PHE A 288 -3.24 -17.93 6.76
C PHE A 288 -2.82 -18.54 8.10
N ARG A 289 -3.76 -19.16 8.84
CA ARG A 289 -3.54 -19.50 10.26
C ARG A 289 -2.40 -20.50 10.45
N ARG A 290 -2.32 -21.54 9.63
CA ARG A 290 -1.22 -22.52 9.69
C ARG A 290 0.18 -21.90 9.51
N PHE A 291 0.26 -20.71 8.92
CA PHE A 291 1.50 -19.97 8.70
C PHE A 291 1.79 -18.90 9.75
N GLY A 292 0.95 -18.79 10.78
CA GLY A 292 1.09 -17.84 11.87
C GLY A 292 0.42 -16.50 11.61
N LEU A 293 -0.58 -16.42 10.74
CA LEU A 293 -1.37 -15.21 10.52
C LEU A 293 -2.82 -15.42 10.96
N ASP A 294 -3.34 -14.49 11.76
CA ASP A 294 -4.74 -14.49 12.15
C ASP A 294 -5.31 -13.06 12.19
N VAL A 295 -6.56 -12.93 12.58
CA VAL A 295 -7.29 -11.67 12.72
C VAL A 295 -8.21 -11.73 13.94
N THR A 296 -8.24 -10.62 14.68
CA THR A 296 -9.09 -10.46 15.86
C THR A 296 -10.57 -10.27 15.46
N PRO A 297 -11.53 -10.44 16.39
CA PRO A 297 -12.95 -10.17 16.11
C PRO A 297 -13.24 -8.74 15.62
N ASP A 298 -12.37 -7.79 15.98
CA ASP A 298 -12.45 -6.37 15.59
C ASP A 298 -11.66 -6.05 14.31
N GLY A 299 -11.06 -7.07 13.67
CA GLY A 299 -10.34 -6.91 12.41
C GLY A 299 -8.91 -6.40 12.55
N LEU A 300 -8.26 -6.57 13.71
CA LEU A 300 -6.82 -6.32 13.84
C LEU A 300 -6.02 -7.54 13.39
N LEU A 301 -4.91 -7.33 12.69
CA LEU A 301 -4.00 -8.40 12.29
C LEU A 301 -3.35 -9.03 13.53
N VAL A 302 -3.16 -10.34 13.46
CA VAL A 302 -2.37 -11.12 14.43
C VAL A 302 -1.28 -11.85 13.67
N ALA A 303 -0.06 -11.84 14.18
CA ALA A 303 1.07 -12.55 13.60
C ALA A 303 1.87 -13.26 14.68
N VAL A 304 2.26 -14.51 14.41
CA VAL A 304 3.29 -15.22 15.17
C VAL A 304 4.63 -14.88 14.55
N ASP A 305 5.56 -14.38 15.36
CA ASP A 305 6.94 -14.18 14.95
C ASP A 305 7.57 -15.55 14.62
N PRO A 306 7.96 -15.80 13.35
CA PRO A 306 8.49 -17.12 12.96
C PRO A 306 9.80 -17.51 13.66
N ASP A 307 10.55 -16.55 14.21
CA ASP A 307 11.84 -16.81 14.87
C ASP A 307 11.69 -17.08 16.36
N THR A 308 10.70 -16.47 17.01
CA THR A 308 10.55 -16.49 18.48
C THR A 308 9.27 -17.15 18.97
N GLY A 309 8.27 -17.32 18.10
CA GLY A 309 6.93 -17.78 18.46
C GLY A 309 6.13 -16.74 19.24
N ALA A 310 6.61 -15.50 19.33
CA ALA A 310 5.89 -14.42 19.99
C ALA A 310 4.63 -14.04 19.19
N GLU A 311 3.49 -13.94 19.88
CA GLU A 311 2.25 -13.45 19.28
C GLU A 311 2.20 -11.92 19.31
N LEU A 312 1.92 -11.32 18.16
CA LEU A 312 1.84 -9.88 17.95
C LEU A 312 0.44 -9.53 17.43
N ILE A 313 -0.11 -8.39 17.85
CA ILE A 313 -1.48 -7.96 17.49
C ILE A 313 -1.46 -6.50 17.04
N GLY A 314 -2.25 -6.17 16.02
CA GLY A 314 -2.43 -4.81 15.49
C GLY A 314 -1.14 -4.27 14.86
N GLN A 315 -0.74 -3.06 15.24
CA GLN A 315 0.44 -2.40 14.67
C GLN A 315 1.73 -3.25 14.79
N PRO A 316 2.07 -3.86 15.95
CA PRO A 316 3.17 -4.82 16.05
C PRO A 316 3.12 -5.96 15.02
N ALA A 317 1.95 -6.56 14.78
CA ALA A 317 1.78 -7.62 13.80
C ALA A 317 2.04 -7.10 12.37
N ALA A 318 1.47 -5.94 12.02
CA ALA A 318 1.68 -5.31 10.74
C ALA A 318 3.17 -5.00 10.47
N LEU A 319 3.89 -4.48 11.47
CA LEU A 319 5.33 -4.23 11.35
C LEU A 319 6.13 -5.52 11.20
N LYS A 320 5.76 -6.59 11.91
CA LYS A 320 6.41 -7.90 11.71
C LYS A 320 6.19 -8.44 10.30
N ILE A 321 4.99 -8.28 9.73
CA ILE A 321 4.71 -8.65 8.33
C ILE A 321 5.58 -7.84 7.37
N VAL A 322 5.72 -6.52 7.60
CA VAL A 322 6.61 -5.67 6.81
C VAL A 322 8.06 -6.14 6.89
N GLN A 323 8.54 -6.54 8.07
CA GLN A 323 9.94 -6.91 8.29
C GLN A 323 10.24 -8.33 7.79
N ASP A 324 9.30 -9.26 7.93
CA ASP A 324 9.51 -10.69 7.70
C ASP A 324 8.82 -11.18 6.43
N LYS A 325 9.63 -11.58 5.44
CA LYS A 325 9.10 -11.96 4.12
C LYS A 325 8.37 -13.28 4.12
N ARG A 326 8.58 -14.12 5.13
CA ARG A 326 7.80 -15.35 5.29
C ARG A 326 6.31 -15.01 5.43
N LEU A 327 5.99 -14.06 6.30
CA LEU A 327 4.62 -13.61 6.51
C LEU A 327 4.06 -12.82 5.33
N THR A 328 4.87 -11.96 4.69
CA THR A 328 4.47 -11.27 3.45
C THR A 328 4.10 -12.26 2.34
N ALA A 329 4.88 -13.33 2.17
CA ALA A 329 4.67 -14.34 1.14
C ALA A 329 3.33 -15.08 1.24
N VAL A 330 2.84 -15.28 2.46
CA VAL A 330 1.56 -15.94 2.71
C VAL A 330 0.42 -15.22 1.97
N PHE A 331 0.36 -13.88 2.07
CA PHE A 331 -0.65 -13.08 1.38
C PHE A 331 -0.54 -13.18 -0.15
N GLN A 332 0.67 -13.12 -0.69
CA GLN A 332 0.88 -13.23 -2.14
C GLN A 332 0.41 -14.59 -2.67
N ILE A 333 0.77 -15.66 -1.97
CA ILE A 333 0.47 -17.03 -2.39
C ILE A 333 -1.02 -17.32 -2.24
N ALA A 334 -1.66 -16.86 -1.15
CA ALA A 334 -3.11 -16.91 -1.02
C ALA A 334 -3.79 -16.17 -2.19
N GLY A 335 -3.31 -14.97 -2.53
CA GLY A 335 -3.81 -14.20 -3.68
C GLY A 335 -3.55 -14.86 -5.05
N ALA A 336 -2.53 -15.72 -5.14
CA ALA A 336 -2.13 -16.40 -6.36
C ALA A 336 -2.83 -17.76 -6.56
N HIS A 337 -3.29 -18.40 -5.49
CA HIS A 337 -3.73 -19.81 -5.56
C HIS A 337 -5.06 -20.11 -4.85
N SER A 338 -5.51 -19.28 -3.90
CA SER A 338 -6.78 -19.51 -3.21
C SER A 338 -7.94 -18.84 -3.94
N ASP A 339 -8.77 -19.65 -4.60
CA ASP A 339 -10.03 -19.19 -5.19
C ASP A 339 -10.98 -18.61 -4.14
N THR A 340 -10.91 -19.10 -2.89
CA THR A 340 -11.69 -18.58 -1.78
C THR A 340 -11.22 -17.18 -1.41
N PHE A 341 -9.92 -16.99 -1.14
CA PHE A 341 -9.37 -15.67 -0.79
C PHE A 341 -9.61 -14.65 -1.90
N ARG A 342 -9.44 -15.03 -3.18
CA ARG A 342 -9.73 -14.15 -4.32
C ARG A 342 -11.20 -13.74 -4.37
N ARG A 343 -12.14 -14.67 -4.13
CA ARG A 343 -13.58 -14.35 -4.06
C ARG A 343 -13.89 -13.45 -2.86
N MET A 344 -13.22 -13.63 -1.72
CA MET A 344 -13.36 -12.75 -0.57
C MET A 344 -12.86 -11.35 -0.86
N GLN A 345 -11.75 -11.20 -1.59
CA GLN A 345 -11.29 -9.90 -2.10
C GLN A 345 -12.39 -9.23 -2.92
N VAL A 346 -13.00 -9.94 -3.88
CA VAL A 346 -14.07 -9.36 -4.72
C VAL A 346 -15.30 -8.96 -3.90
N ARG A 347 -15.75 -9.80 -2.98
CA ARG A 347 -16.89 -9.51 -2.10
C ARG A 347 -16.63 -8.29 -1.22
N GLU A 348 -15.43 -8.19 -0.64
CA GLU A 348 -15.06 -7.07 0.20
C GLU A 348 -14.91 -5.78 -0.61
N ALA A 349 -14.35 -5.85 -1.83
CA ALA A 349 -14.32 -4.74 -2.77
C ALA A 349 -15.73 -4.23 -3.08
N LYS A 350 -16.66 -5.15 -3.41
CA LYS A 350 -18.07 -4.82 -3.67
C LYS A 350 -18.70 -4.13 -2.46
N GLN A 351 -18.64 -4.76 -1.29
CA GLN A 351 -19.35 -4.26 -0.12
C GLN A 351 -18.85 -2.88 0.32
N ARG A 352 -17.54 -2.63 0.26
CA ARG A 352 -16.96 -1.40 0.82
C ARG A 352 -16.81 -0.27 -0.18
N PHE A 353 -16.45 -0.61 -1.41
CA PHE A 353 -15.95 0.38 -2.36
C PHE A 353 -16.84 0.56 -3.58
N TYR A 354 -17.69 -0.41 -3.92
CA TYR A 354 -18.64 -0.23 -5.03
C TYR A 354 -19.73 0.78 -4.61
N PRO A 355 -19.84 1.94 -5.29
CA PRO A 355 -20.56 3.07 -4.72
C PRO A 355 -22.06 3.07 -5.01
N ALA A 356 -22.58 2.11 -5.78
CA ALA A 356 -23.97 2.15 -6.27
C ALA A 356 -25.02 2.32 -5.17
N ASP A 357 -24.79 1.75 -3.98
CA ASP A 357 -25.71 1.84 -2.85
C ASP A 357 -25.38 2.97 -1.85
N ASP A 358 -24.34 3.75 -2.10
CA ASP A 358 -24.02 4.91 -1.28
C ASP A 358 -25.13 5.96 -1.41
N VAL A 359 -25.58 6.48 -0.26
CA VAL A 359 -26.50 7.62 -0.19
C VAL A 359 -25.69 8.88 0.03
N LEU A 360 -25.81 9.83 -0.89
CA LEU A 360 -25.13 11.12 -0.85
C LEU A 360 -26.09 12.19 -0.34
N THR A 361 -25.61 13.04 0.55
CA THR A 361 -26.33 14.20 1.09
C THR A 361 -25.66 15.49 0.62
N PHE A 362 -26.42 16.46 0.15
CA PHE A 362 -25.89 17.74 -0.34
C PHE A 362 -26.96 18.84 -0.31
N THR A 363 -26.53 20.11 -0.34
CA THR A 363 -27.43 21.27 -0.22
C THR A 363 -27.51 22.03 -1.55
N VAL A 364 -28.73 22.40 -1.97
CA VAL A 364 -29.00 23.27 -3.13
C VAL A 364 -30.05 24.30 -2.74
N GLY A 365 -29.76 25.59 -2.94
CA GLY A 365 -30.70 26.67 -2.60
C GLY A 365 -31.17 26.65 -1.13
N GLY A 366 -30.30 26.23 -0.21
CA GLY A 366 -30.61 26.10 1.22
C GLY A 366 -31.47 24.89 1.61
N LYS A 367 -31.74 23.96 0.68
CA LYS A 367 -32.44 22.71 0.96
C LYS A 367 -31.47 21.54 0.95
N ASP A 368 -31.54 20.71 1.98
CA ASP A 368 -30.80 19.45 2.03
C ASP A 368 -31.51 18.38 1.22
N LEU A 369 -30.76 17.74 0.34
CA LEU A 369 -31.20 16.73 -0.60
C LEU A 369 -30.41 15.44 -0.37
N SER A 370 -30.99 14.32 -0.75
CA SER A 370 -30.33 13.02 -0.66
C SER A 370 -30.66 12.15 -1.87
N VAL A 371 -29.67 11.43 -2.38
CA VAL A 371 -29.85 10.53 -3.52
C VAL A 371 -28.89 9.35 -3.42
N ARG A 372 -29.34 8.17 -3.87
CA ARG A 372 -28.47 7.00 -4.01
C ARG A 372 -27.68 7.11 -5.30
N VAL A 373 -26.39 6.80 -5.28
CA VAL A 373 -25.51 6.91 -6.46
C VAL A 373 -26.07 6.13 -7.66
N GLY A 374 -26.53 4.89 -7.47
CA GLY A 374 -27.08 4.06 -8.54
C GLY A 374 -28.37 4.59 -9.16
N ASP A 375 -29.04 5.56 -8.53
CA ASP A 375 -30.24 6.19 -9.11
C ASP A 375 -29.85 7.25 -10.16
N ILE A 376 -28.64 7.82 -10.06
CA ILE A 376 -28.12 8.91 -10.91
C ILE A 376 -26.96 8.49 -11.83
N ILE A 377 -26.18 7.47 -11.47
CA ILE A 377 -25.08 6.95 -12.29
C ILE A 377 -25.46 5.53 -12.73
N ARG A 378 -25.75 5.36 -14.03
CA ARG A 378 -26.27 4.10 -14.59
C ARG A 378 -25.32 3.44 -15.59
N SER A 379 -24.33 4.17 -16.09
CA SER A 379 -23.33 3.62 -17.02
C SER A 379 -22.18 2.93 -16.30
N GLU A 380 -21.57 1.93 -16.95
CA GLU A 380 -20.36 1.28 -16.44
C GLU A 380 -19.21 2.28 -16.37
N ALA A 381 -19.09 3.20 -17.34
CA ALA A 381 -18.05 4.24 -17.32
C ALA A 381 -18.17 5.20 -16.13
N GLY A 382 -19.39 5.62 -15.80
CA GLY A 382 -19.66 6.45 -14.63
C GLY A 382 -19.37 5.72 -13.34
N MET A 383 -19.85 4.48 -13.22
CA MET A 383 -19.63 3.66 -12.02
C MET A 383 -18.14 3.32 -11.83
N ALA A 384 -17.40 3.02 -12.90
CA ALA A 384 -15.95 2.80 -12.84
C ALA A 384 -15.19 4.05 -12.40
N THR A 385 -15.61 5.24 -12.84
CA THR A 385 -15.00 6.51 -12.40
C THR A 385 -15.17 6.72 -10.90
N LEU A 386 -16.37 6.46 -10.37
CA LEU A 386 -16.64 6.61 -8.94
C LEU A 386 -15.99 5.50 -8.11
N PHE A 387 -15.98 4.26 -8.61
CA PHE A 387 -15.31 3.13 -7.98
C PHE A 387 -13.80 3.35 -7.87
N ASP A 388 -13.13 3.75 -8.95
CA ASP A 388 -11.70 4.14 -8.99
C ASP A 388 -11.38 5.17 -7.92
N ARG A 389 -12.23 6.19 -7.80
CA ARG A 389 -12.06 7.26 -6.84
C ARG A 389 -12.25 6.78 -5.41
N LYS A 390 -13.32 6.04 -5.12
CA LYS A 390 -13.61 5.56 -3.76
C LYS A 390 -12.55 4.56 -3.27
N VAL A 391 -12.04 3.69 -4.14
CA VAL A 391 -10.90 2.81 -3.82
C VAL A 391 -9.67 3.64 -3.44
N ASN A 392 -9.31 4.63 -4.25
CA ASN A 392 -8.07 5.38 -4.02
C ASN A 392 -8.16 6.42 -2.88
N ARG A 393 -9.32 7.04 -2.71
CA ARG A 393 -9.53 8.17 -1.80
C ARG A 393 -10.26 7.81 -0.52
N GLY A 394 -10.94 6.65 -0.47
CA GLY A 394 -11.88 6.28 0.58
C GLY A 394 -13.16 7.13 0.61
N THR A 395 -13.36 8.03 -0.36
CA THR A 395 -14.50 8.96 -0.43
C THR A 395 -14.88 9.22 -1.89
N LEU A 396 -16.12 9.63 -2.11
CA LEU A 396 -16.64 10.10 -3.39
C LEU A 396 -16.47 11.61 -3.60
N ASP A 397 -15.88 12.35 -2.65
CA ASP A 397 -15.64 13.78 -2.81
C ASP A 397 -14.81 14.10 -4.08
N PRO A 398 -15.18 15.15 -4.86
CA PRO A 398 -16.16 16.18 -4.56
C PRO A 398 -17.55 15.94 -5.21
N LEU A 399 -18.01 14.69 -5.35
CA LEU A 399 -19.27 14.38 -6.02
C LEU A 399 -20.48 15.17 -5.48
N PRO A 400 -20.69 15.32 -4.16
CA PRO A 400 -21.75 16.17 -3.62
C PRO A 400 -21.72 17.60 -4.18
N GLN A 401 -20.54 18.22 -4.28
CA GLN A 401 -20.38 19.58 -4.78
C GLN A 401 -20.65 19.66 -6.29
N VAL A 402 -20.17 18.68 -7.06
CA VAL A 402 -20.45 18.59 -8.50
C VAL A 402 -21.95 18.44 -8.74
N MET A 403 -22.65 17.61 -7.98
CA MET A 403 -24.10 17.46 -8.10
C MET A 403 -24.84 18.76 -7.76
N SER A 404 -24.47 19.46 -6.68
CA SER A 404 -25.06 20.76 -6.33
C SER A 404 -24.88 21.80 -7.45
N GLN A 405 -23.71 21.81 -8.10
CA GLN A 405 -23.41 22.71 -9.22
C GLN A 405 -24.33 22.40 -10.40
N VAL A 406 -24.37 21.14 -10.86
CA VAL A 406 -25.21 20.70 -11.98
C VAL A 406 -26.69 20.97 -11.72
N MET A 407 -27.19 20.71 -10.49
CA MET A 407 -28.58 21.04 -10.15
C MET A 407 -28.86 22.54 -10.24
N THR A 408 -27.93 23.38 -9.78
CA THR A 408 -28.09 24.84 -9.82
C THR A 408 -28.08 25.35 -11.27
N GLU A 409 -27.13 24.88 -12.08
CA GLU A 409 -26.97 25.29 -13.48
C GLU A 409 -28.18 24.90 -14.35
N HIS A 410 -28.74 23.71 -14.11
CA HIS A 410 -29.91 23.21 -14.86
C HIS A 410 -31.25 23.45 -14.15
N SER A 411 -31.26 24.23 -13.06
CA SER A 411 -32.47 24.55 -12.28
C SER A 411 -33.28 23.32 -11.84
N LEU A 412 -32.58 22.23 -11.48
CA LEU A 412 -33.20 20.98 -11.05
C LEU A 412 -33.69 21.07 -9.61
N THR A 413 -34.85 20.49 -9.33
CA THR A 413 -35.44 20.43 -7.98
C THR A 413 -35.52 19.01 -7.42
N ASP A 414 -35.51 18.00 -8.30
CA ASP A 414 -35.44 16.58 -7.95
C ASP A 414 -34.01 16.06 -8.17
N PRO A 415 -33.31 15.56 -7.12
CA PRO A 415 -32.01 14.93 -7.26
C PRO A 415 -31.95 13.80 -8.29
N LYS A 416 -33.04 13.06 -8.49
CA LYS A 416 -33.05 11.95 -9.47
C LYS A 416 -32.95 12.44 -10.91
N ALA A 417 -33.31 13.70 -11.18
CA ALA A 417 -33.14 14.31 -12.49
C ALA A 417 -31.66 14.44 -12.91
N LEU A 418 -30.72 14.37 -11.95
CA LEU A 418 -29.28 14.32 -12.25
C LEU A 418 -28.88 13.15 -13.13
N SER A 419 -29.68 12.08 -13.22
CA SER A 419 -29.39 10.96 -14.13
C SER A 419 -29.33 11.38 -15.60
N ALA A 420 -30.06 12.44 -15.98
CA ALA A 420 -30.00 12.99 -17.34
C ALA A 420 -28.67 13.71 -17.65
N TYR A 421 -27.90 14.05 -16.62
CA TYR A 421 -26.65 14.80 -16.69
C TYR A 421 -25.44 13.95 -16.26
N GLU A 422 -25.57 12.62 -16.28
CA GLU A 422 -24.52 11.68 -15.86
C GLU A 422 -23.18 11.96 -16.55
N ARG A 423 -23.19 12.24 -17.86
CA ARG A 423 -21.97 12.54 -18.63
C ARG A 423 -21.20 13.75 -18.10
N GLU A 424 -21.92 14.81 -17.76
CA GLU A 424 -21.35 16.04 -17.20
C GLU A 424 -20.74 15.78 -15.83
N ILE A 425 -21.47 15.09 -14.96
CA ILE A 425 -21.02 14.70 -13.62
C ILE A 425 -19.76 13.84 -13.71
N VAL A 426 -19.78 12.79 -14.55
CA VAL A 426 -18.65 11.86 -14.70
C VAL A 426 -17.42 12.55 -15.28
N SER A 427 -17.61 13.48 -16.22
CA SER A 427 -16.52 14.30 -16.77
C SER A 427 -15.85 15.15 -15.68
N ALA A 428 -16.64 15.81 -14.83
CA ALA A 428 -16.16 16.60 -13.69
C ALA A 428 -15.50 15.72 -12.60
N MET A 429 -15.93 14.47 -12.47
CA MET A 429 -15.42 13.51 -11.49
C MET A 429 -14.18 12.73 -11.93
N ARG A 430 -13.67 12.97 -13.15
CA ARG A 430 -12.46 12.32 -13.68
C ARG A 430 -11.31 12.39 -12.68
N TYR A 431 -10.61 11.27 -12.52
CA TYR A 431 -9.51 11.14 -11.56
C TYR A 431 -8.21 10.63 -12.19
N ARG A 432 -7.96 9.32 -12.20
CA ARG A 432 -6.72 8.75 -12.77
C ARG A 432 -6.85 8.36 -14.24
N ARG A 433 -8.00 7.82 -14.63
CA ARG A 433 -8.30 7.35 -16.00
C ARG A 433 -9.57 8.02 -16.53
N ASN A 434 -9.62 8.23 -17.83
CA ASN A 434 -10.83 8.67 -18.51
C ASN A 434 -11.65 7.45 -18.96
N PHE A 435 -12.59 6.99 -18.13
CA PHE A 435 -13.47 5.87 -18.48
C PHE A 435 -14.53 6.23 -19.53
N LEU A 436 -14.81 7.52 -19.76
CA LEU A 436 -15.65 7.98 -20.87
C LEU A 436 -15.00 7.77 -22.25
N ALA A 437 -13.71 7.47 -22.29
CA ALA A 437 -12.99 7.11 -23.51
C ALA A 437 -12.88 5.58 -23.71
N ASP A 438 -13.40 4.78 -22.79
CA ASP A 438 -13.33 3.32 -22.87
C ASP A 438 -14.56 2.76 -23.59
N ALA A 439 -14.40 2.47 -24.89
CA ALA A 439 -15.48 1.95 -25.73
C ALA A 439 -15.98 0.55 -25.32
N THR A 440 -15.28 -0.15 -24.41
CA THR A 440 -15.73 -1.45 -23.89
C THR A 440 -16.76 -1.33 -22.78
N LEU A 441 -16.94 -0.14 -22.23
CA LEU A 441 -17.93 0.15 -21.18
C LEU A 441 -19.16 0.82 -21.77
N THR A 442 -20.34 0.49 -21.24
CA THR A 442 -21.55 1.28 -21.46
C THR A 442 -21.29 2.73 -21.04
N GLN A 443 -21.75 3.66 -21.87
CA GLN A 443 -21.51 5.08 -21.74
C GLN A 443 -22.80 5.80 -21.30
N PRO A 444 -22.70 6.92 -20.58
CA PRO A 444 -23.86 7.75 -20.31
C PRO A 444 -24.42 8.32 -21.62
N ALA A 445 -25.70 8.71 -21.63
CA ALA A 445 -26.29 9.40 -22.78
C ALA A 445 -25.46 10.64 -23.19
N PRO A 446 -25.50 11.05 -24.48
CA PRO A 446 -24.78 12.22 -24.97
C PRO A 446 -25.11 13.51 -24.23
#